data_AF-A0A5Q4F515-F1
#
_entry.id   AF-A0A5Q4F515-F1
#
_cell.length_a   1.000
_cell.length_b   1.000
_cell.length_c   1.000
_cell.angle_alpha   90.00
_cell.angle_beta   90.00
_cell.angle_gamma   90.00
#
_symmetry.space_group_name_H-M   'P 1'
#
loop_
_entity.id
_entity.type
_entity.pdbx_description
1 polymer ?
#
loop_
_entity_poly.entity_id
_entity_poly.type
_entity_poly.pdbx_seq_one_letter_code
_entity_poly.pdbx_strand_id
1 'polypeptide(L)'
;FGTGFGAGLNSAWFTSPKPHRTLGFDLRVSVTAAMVPDADQIFNVASLSLERLQILDGGSVTPTLFGEDTPGPRVGEFYLNPVSGQTEELYSFRMPEGTGIPIVPTPMAQLTVGLIRDTNLSIRYVPNIAVGEDVDYGVIGFGVQHGLNQWLGSLPVDVSVQFGFTNLHLDLMVDERPIVDFNTENPYPDSFWQNQAFKFQSNAYTANLIVGKQLPIFSVYGGVGFQDSKTTLKAAGNYPILVPVDMNELEPGGPTKKVDAITDPIDIELIGGNKVHAFVGGRIRLAVFAISFNYTRSTYNSYTLGAGISFR
;
A
#
# COMPACT_ATOMS: atom_id res chain seq x y z
N PHE A 1 0.59 -0.29 -6.92
CA PHE A 1 0.74 -0.04 -5.47
C PHE A 1 -0.48 0.69 -4.85
N GLY A 2 -0.73 1.98 -5.16
CA GLY A 2 -1.80 2.76 -4.52
C GLY A 2 -3.21 2.16 -4.64
N THR A 3 -3.56 1.59 -5.80
CA THR A 3 -4.83 0.88 -6.01
C THR A 3 -4.99 -0.35 -5.11
N GLY A 4 -3.91 -1.11 -4.86
CA GLY A 4 -3.95 -2.31 -4.02
C GLY A 4 -4.20 -1.98 -2.55
N PHE A 5 -3.50 -0.99 -1.99
CA PHE A 5 -3.79 -0.48 -0.65
C PHE A 5 -5.21 0.09 -0.56
N GLY A 6 -5.65 0.84 -1.58
CA GLY A 6 -7.02 1.32 -1.66
C GLY A 6 -8.06 0.21 -1.57
N ALA A 7 -7.87 -0.91 -2.29
CA ALA A 7 -8.75 -2.08 -2.21
C ALA A 7 -8.76 -2.70 -0.79
N GLY A 8 -7.59 -2.86 -0.18
CA GLY A 8 -7.45 -3.40 1.17
C GLY A 8 -8.14 -2.53 2.21
N LEU A 9 -7.82 -1.22 2.22
CA LEU A 9 -8.29 -0.23 3.20
C LEU A 9 -9.80 0.05 3.14
N ASN A 10 -10.43 -0.14 1.98
CA ASN A 10 -11.87 0.04 1.80
C ASN A 10 -12.69 -1.24 2.03
N SER A 11 -12.04 -2.40 2.15
CA SER A 11 -12.72 -3.69 2.38
C SER A 11 -13.06 -3.91 3.86
N ALA A 12 -13.86 -4.92 4.17
CA ALA A 12 -14.05 -5.48 5.53
C ALA A 12 -14.80 -4.64 6.59
N TRP A 13 -15.45 -3.53 6.24
CA TRP A 13 -16.12 -2.65 7.21
C TRP A 13 -17.32 -3.27 7.94
N PHE A 14 -17.95 -4.28 7.35
CA PHE A 14 -19.13 -4.97 7.89
C PHE A 14 -19.02 -6.48 7.67
N THR A 15 -19.79 -7.24 8.44
CA THR A 15 -19.88 -8.72 8.33
C THR A 15 -21.32 -9.24 8.34
N SER A 16 -22.28 -8.34 8.24
CA SER A 16 -23.70 -8.64 8.28
C SER A 16 -24.47 -7.56 7.52
N PRO A 17 -25.56 -7.93 6.82
CA PRO A 17 -26.44 -6.97 6.17
C PRO A 17 -27.28 -6.17 7.18
N LYS A 18 -27.47 -6.69 8.39
CA LYS A 18 -28.19 -6.04 9.49
C LYS A 18 -27.23 -5.50 10.55
N PRO A 19 -27.39 -4.26 11.03
CA PRO A 19 -26.67 -3.75 12.19
C PRO A 19 -26.86 -4.60 13.46
N HIS A 20 -25.94 -4.46 14.41
CA HIS A 20 -26.07 -5.08 15.73
C HIS A 20 -27.21 -4.41 16.49
N ARG A 21 -27.83 -5.15 17.44
CA ARG A 21 -28.76 -4.52 18.38
C ARG A 21 -27.99 -3.52 19.25
N THR A 22 -28.73 -2.64 19.92
CA THR A 22 -28.14 -1.66 20.84
C THR A 22 -27.26 -2.36 21.89
N LEU A 23 -26.00 -1.89 22.03
CA LEU A 23 -24.92 -2.46 22.84
C LEU A 23 -24.35 -3.82 22.38
N GLY A 24 -24.91 -4.42 21.33
CA GLY A 24 -24.26 -5.54 20.64
C GLY A 24 -22.96 -5.06 19.99
N PHE A 25 -21.92 -5.90 19.96
CA PHE A 25 -20.62 -5.52 19.43
C PHE A 25 -19.93 -6.63 18.62
N ASP A 26 -18.91 -6.23 17.88
CA ASP A 26 -18.01 -7.10 17.10
C ASP A 26 -16.59 -6.53 17.23
N LEU A 27 -15.72 -7.25 17.93
CA LEU A 27 -14.29 -6.96 17.95
C LEU A 27 -13.60 -8.01 17.10
N ARG A 28 -12.96 -7.56 16.02
CA ARG A 28 -12.47 -8.45 14.96
C ARG A 28 -11.10 -8.02 14.46
N VAL A 29 -10.28 -9.03 14.21
CA VAL A 29 -9.07 -8.90 13.39
C VAL A 29 -9.37 -9.48 12.02
N SER A 30 -8.93 -8.81 10.97
CA SER A 30 -9.10 -9.27 9.60
C SER A 30 -7.85 -9.00 8.78
N VAL A 31 -7.62 -9.83 7.76
CA VAL A 31 -6.63 -9.60 6.73
C VAL A 31 -7.34 -9.57 5.39
N THR A 32 -7.10 -8.52 4.62
CA THR A 32 -7.53 -8.44 3.22
C THR A 32 -6.33 -8.69 2.33
N ALA A 33 -6.45 -9.61 1.38
CA ALA A 33 -5.52 -9.79 0.29
C ALA A 33 -6.11 -9.14 -0.97
N ALA A 34 -5.56 -7.99 -1.38
CA ALA A 34 -5.90 -7.36 -2.65
C ALA A 34 -4.99 -7.90 -3.75
N MET A 35 -5.57 -8.56 -4.75
CA MET A 35 -4.85 -9.20 -5.84
C MET A 35 -4.40 -8.14 -6.86
N VAL A 36 -3.13 -8.15 -7.22
CA VAL A 36 -2.53 -7.25 -8.22
C VAL A 36 -2.75 -7.84 -9.62
N PRO A 37 -3.42 -7.14 -10.55
CA PRO A 37 -3.59 -7.61 -11.92
C PRO A 37 -2.24 -7.75 -12.65
N ASP A 38 -2.12 -8.71 -13.56
CA ASP A 38 -0.88 -9.00 -14.30
C ASP A 38 -0.30 -7.77 -15.02
N ALA A 39 -1.16 -6.90 -15.56
CA ALA A 39 -0.75 -5.66 -16.21
C ALA A 39 -0.02 -4.67 -15.28
N ASP A 40 -0.27 -4.75 -13.97
CA ASP A 40 0.32 -3.87 -12.95
C ASP A 40 1.48 -4.55 -12.20
N GLN A 41 1.81 -5.80 -12.55
CA GLN A 41 2.94 -6.55 -12.00
C GLN A 41 4.27 -6.24 -12.69
N ILE A 42 4.24 -5.55 -13.83
CA ILE A 42 5.42 -5.18 -14.61
C ILE A 42 5.33 -3.74 -15.10
N PHE A 43 6.48 -3.16 -15.45
CA PHE A 43 6.54 -1.92 -16.23
C PHE A 43 7.69 -1.96 -17.23
N ASN A 44 7.64 -1.07 -18.22
CA ASN A 44 8.66 -0.97 -19.26
C ASN A 44 9.54 0.25 -19.01
N VAL A 45 10.81 0.03 -18.65
CA VAL A 45 11.78 1.11 -18.37
C VAL A 45 11.96 2.02 -19.59
N ALA A 46 11.93 1.47 -20.80
CA ALA A 46 12.08 2.26 -22.03
C ALA A 46 10.92 3.24 -22.27
N SER A 47 9.77 3.05 -21.58
CA SER A 47 8.63 3.96 -21.67
C SER A 47 8.70 5.16 -20.72
N LEU A 48 9.68 5.18 -19.80
CA LEU A 48 9.80 6.20 -18.75
C LEU A 48 10.50 7.49 -19.20
N SER A 49 11.00 7.56 -20.45
CA SER A 49 11.69 8.74 -21.00
C SER A 49 12.76 9.32 -20.06
N LEU A 50 13.63 8.44 -19.52
CA LEU A 50 14.64 8.81 -18.54
C LEU A 50 15.74 9.68 -19.19
N GLU A 51 16.15 10.75 -18.51
CA GLU A 51 17.16 11.68 -19.03
C GLU A 51 18.60 11.16 -18.89
N ARG A 52 18.88 10.45 -17.78
CA ARG A 52 20.24 10.00 -17.41
C ARG A 52 20.43 8.49 -17.51
N LEU A 53 19.43 7.73 -17.08
CA LEU A 53 19.50 6.27 -17.03
C LEU A 53 19.19 5.66 -18.39
N GLN A 54 20.06 4.75 -18.83
CA GLN A 54 19.84 3.92 -20.02
C GLN A 54 19.96 2.44 -19.71
N ILE A 55 19.32 1.62 -20.56
CA ILE A 55 19.40 0.15 -20.48
C ILE A 55 20.76 -0.29 -21.03
N LEU A 56 21.52 -1.03 -20.22
CA LEU A 56 22.87 -1.50 -20.53
C LEU A 56 22.88 -2.95 -21.00
N ASP A 57 22.05 -3.78 -20.37
CA ASP A 57 21.96 -5.22 -20.66
C ASP A 57 20.57 -5.77 -20.27
N GLY A 58 20.09 -6.77 -21.00
CA GLY A 58 18.78 -7.39 -20.84
C GLY A 58 17.65 -6.75 -21.67
N GLY A 59 16.40 -7.09 -21.33
CA GLY A 59 15.20 -6.52 -21.95
C GLY A 59 14.86 -5.13 -21.42
N SER A 60 13.65 -4.63 -21.71
CA SER A 60 13.17 -3.35 -21.17
C SER A 60 12.06 -3.49 -20.12
N VAL A 61 11.54 -4.71 -19.94
CA VAL A 61 10.49 -5.03 -18.97
C VAL A 61 11.14 -5.39 -17.64
N THR A 62 10.58 -4.85 -16.57
CA THR A 62 11.02 -5.08 -15.20
C THR A 62 9.79 -5.32 -14.31
N PRO A 63 9.90 -6.15 -13.26
CA PRO A 63 8.80 -6.34 -12.32
C PRO A 63 8.54 -5.07 -11.49
N THR A 64 7.31 -4.92 -11.03
CA THR A 64 7.00 -4.05 -9.88
C THR A 64 7.24 -4.82 -8.57
N LEU A 65 7.07 -4.16 -7.42
CA LEU A 65 7.16 -4.81 -6.11
C LEU A 65 6.30 -6.09 -5.98
N PHE A 66 5.19 -6.17 -6.71
CA PHE A 66 4.26 -7.30 -6.66
C PHE A 66 4.37 -8.21 -7.90
N GLY A 67 5.41 -8.02 -8.72
CA GLY A 67 5.72 -8.87 -9.87
C GLY A 67 6.58 -10.07 -9.51
N GLU A 68 7.12 -10.72 -10.54
CA GLU A 68 8.00 -11.88 -10.40
C GLU A 68 9.26 -11.58 -9.59
N ASP A 69 9.72 -12.57 -8.84
CA ASP A 69 10.99 -12.58 -8.10
C ASP A 69 12.15 -12.88 -9.06
N THR A 70 12.28 -12.01 -10.07
CA THR A 70 13.35 -12.05 -11.06
C THR A 70 13.91 -10.65 -11.24
N PRO A 71 15.24 -10.45 -11.13
CA PRO A 71 15.84 -9.15 -11.37
C PRO A 71 15.53 -8.63 -12.77
N GLY A 72 15.24 -7.33 -12.85
CA GLY A 72 15.03 -6.66 -14.13
C GLY A 72 16.34 -6.40 -14.90
N PRO A 73 16.28 -5.59 -15.97
CA PRO A 73 17.44 -5.27 -16.77
C PRO A 73 18.49 -4.49 -15.98
N ARG A 74 19.72 -4.54 -16.47
CA ARG A 74 20.80 -3.70 -15.95
C ARG A 74 20.66 -2.31 -16.57
N VAL A 75 20.61 -1.30 -15.73
CA VAL A 75 20.54 0.10 -16.13
C VAL A 75 21.72 0.86 -15.53
N GLY A 76 22.05 2.00 -16.12
CA GLY A 76 23.08 2.86 -15.57
C GLY A 76 23.30 4.11 -16.40
N GLU A 77 24.32 4.86 -16.03
CA GLU A 77 24.70 6.11 -16.65
C GLU A 77 26.18 6.06 -17.03
N PHE A 78 26.54 6.74 -18.11
CA PHE A 78 27.93 6.93 -18.51
C PHE A 78 28.31 8.41 -18.38
N TYR A 79 29.60 8.65 -18.22
CA TYR A 79 30.18 9.98 -18.22
C TYR A 79 31.44 10.00 -19.09
N LEU A 80 31.83 11.17 -19.57
CA LEU A 80 33.13 11.37 -20.18
C LEU A 80 34.16 11.50 -19.06
N ASN A 81 35.06 10.55 -18.93
CA ASN A 81 36.10 10.61 -17.91
C ASN A 81 37.05 11.79 -18.24
N PRO A 82 37.21 12.76 -17.32
CA PRO A 82 37.98 13.97 -17.55
C PRO A 82 39.49 13.73 -17.70
N VAL A 83 40.00 12.62 -17.15
CA VAL A 83 41.41 12.22 -17.20
C VAL A 83 41.71 11.38 -18.44
N SER A 84 40.93 10.32 -18.67
CA SER A 84 41.19 9.38 -19.77
C SER A 84 40.67 9.89 -21.12
N GLY A 85 39.72 10.82 -21.10
CA GLY A 85 39.00 11.29 -22.30
C GLY A 85 38.08 10.23 -22.92
N GLN A 86 37.83 9.12 -22.22
CA GLN A 86 36.99 8.03 -22.68
C GLN A 86 35.62 8.06 -21.99
N THR A 87 34.59 7.62 -22.70
CA THR A 87 33.28 7.40 -22.09
C THR A 87 33.35 6.16 -21.21
N GLU A 88 33.08 6.33 -19.92
CA GLU A 88 33.15 5.30 -18.89
C GLU A 88 31.81 5.21 -18.15
N GLU A 89 31.53 4.06 -17.54
CA GLU A 89 30.32 3.89 -16.73
C GLU A 89 30.46 4.69 -15.42
N LEU A 90 29.52 5.61 -15.20
CA LEU A 90 29.47 6.38 -13.96
C LEU A 90 29.02 5.45 -12.83
N TYR A 91 27.87 4.79 -13.02
CA TYR A 91 27.32 3.76 -12.16
C TYR A 91 26.36 2.85 -12.94
N SER A 92 26.09 1.67 -12.39
CA SER A 92 25.00 0.80 -12.84
C SER A 92 24.43 -0.01 -11.70
N PHE A 93 23.21 -0.49 -11.92
CA PHE A 93 22.52 -1.42 -11.04
C PHE A 93 21.55 -2.29 -11.84
N ARG A 94 21.11 -3.39 -11.25
CA ARG A 94 19.97 -4.16 -11.79
C ARG A 94 18.68 -3.59 -11.23
N MET A 95 17.68 -3.39 -12.08
CA MET A 95 16.35 -3.04 -11.60
C MET A 95 15.87 -4.10 -10.60
N PRO A 96 15.26 -3.70 -9.47
CA PRO A 96 14.89 -4.63 -8.41
C PRO A 96 13.96 -5.75 -8.88
N GLU A 97 14.04 -6.88 -8.19
CA GLU A 97 13.06 -7.96 -8.31
C GLU A 97 11.75 -7.62 -7.59
N GLY A 98 10.67 -8.28 -7.99
CA GLY A 98 9.40 -8.27 -7.26
C GLY A 98 9.42 -9.29 -6.12
N THR A 99 8.38 -9.28 -5.30
CA THR A 99 8.23 -10.26 -4.20
C THR A 99 7.84 -11.66 -4.66
N GLY A 100 7.47 -11.84 -5.94
CA GLY A 100 6.86 -13.07 -6.45
C GLY A 100 5.44 -13.33 -5.94
N ILE A 101 4.90 -12.44 -5.10
CA ILE A 101 3.58 -12.58 -4.49
C ILE A 101 2.70 -11.40 -4.95
N PRO A 102 1.75 -11.62 -5.88
CA PRO A 102 0.94 -10.56 -6.46
C PRO A 102 -0.24 -10.17 -5.55
N ILE A 103 0.02 -9.94 -4.26
CA ILE A 103 -0.99 -9.54 -3.28
C ILE A 103 -0.51 -8.35 -2.45
N VAL A 104 -1.43 -7.43 -2.16
CA VAL A 104 -1.23 -6.40 -1.14
C VAL A 104 -1.98 -6.85 0.12
N PRO A 105 -1.28 -7.34 1.15
CA PRO A 105 -1.92 -7.70 2.41
C PRO A 105 -2.26 -6.43 3.21
N THR A 106 -3.44 -6.40 3.82
CA THR A 106 -3.87 -5.30 4.68
C THR A 106 -4.53 -5.86 5.94
N PRO A 107 -3.76 -6.06 7.02
CA PRO A 107 -4.30 -6.45 8.31
C PRO A 107 -5.05 -5.28 8.96
N MET A 108 -6.07 -5.57 9.75
CA MET A 108 -6.85 -4.57 10.48
C MET A 108 -7.41 -5.14 11.77
N ALA A 109 -7.49 -4.30 12.80
CA ALA A 109 -8.34 -4.52 13.96
C ALA A 109 -9.50 -3.52 13.94
N GLN A 110 -10.72 -4.01 14.15
CA GLN A 110 -11.94 -3.21 14.10
C GLN A 110 -12.85 -3.56 15.28
N LEU A 111 -13.36 -2.53 15.95
CA LEU A 111 -14.47 -2.64 16.89
C LEU A 111 -15.71 -2.00 16.25
N THR A 112 -16.82 -2.72 16.25
CA THR A 112 -18.13 -2.25 15.81
C THR A 112 -19.12 -2.38 16.97
N VAL A 113 -19.90 -1.33 17.23
CA VAL A 113 -20.92 -1.30 18.28
C VAL A 113 -22.27 -0.88 17.68
N GLY A 114 -23.31 -1.65 18.00
CA GLY A 114 -24.69 -1.36 17.66
C GLY A 114 -25.30 -0.30 18.58
N LEU A 115 -26.00 0.64 17.98
CA LEU A 115 -26.69 1.75 18.61
C LEU A 115 -28.21 1.60 18.46
N ILE A 116 -28.95 2.66 18.78
CA ILE A 116 -30.38 2.74 18.55
C ILE A 116 -30.69 2.85 17.05
N ARG A 117 -31.93 2.51 16.67
CA ARG A 117 -32.46 2.67 15.29
C ARG A 117 -31.62 1.98 14.21
N ASP A 118 -31.24 0.73 14.45
CA ASP A 118 -30.48 -0.11 13.51
C ASP A 118 -29.27 0.61 12.93
N THR A 119 -28.37 1.06 13.80
CA THR A 119 -27.15 1.77 13.40
C THR A 119 -25.94 1.16 14.07
N ASN A 120 -24.86 0.92 13.33
CA ASN A 120 -23.56 0.56 13.87
C ASN A 120 -22.61 1.75 13.72
N LEU A 121 -21.78 1.97 14.73
CA LEU A 121 -20.54 2.72 14.60
C LEU A 121 -19.35 1.76 14.68
N SER A 122 -18.32 2.03 13.88
CA SER A 122 -17.11 1.23 13.82
C SER A 122 -15.88 2.12 13.94
N ILE A 123 -14.88 1.63 14.66
CA ILE A 123 -13.54 2.21 14.70
C ILE A 123 -12.53 1.13 14.28
N ARG A 124 -11.60 1.53 13.42
CA ARG A 124 -10.39 0.76 13.13
C ARG A 124 -9.24 1.41 13.84
N TYR A 125 -8.43 0.60 14.51
CA TYR A 125 -7.28 1.12 15.21
C TYR A 125 -6.19 0.07 15.29
N VAL A 126 -5.05 0.39 14.70
CA VAL A 126 -3.77 -0.24 14.97
C VAL A 126 -2.84 0.90 15.36
N PRO A 127 -2.34 0.95 16.62
CA PRO A 127 -1.39 1.99 17.01
C PRO A 127 -0.15 1.91 16.13
N ASN A 128 0.60 3.00 16.03
CA ASN A 128 1.91 2.96 15.37
C ASN A 128 2.79 1.95 16.11
N ILE A 129 3.03 0.81 15.47
CA ILE A 129 3.86 -0.26 15.98
C ILE A 129 5.03 -0.48 15.03
N ALA A 130 6.21 -0.70 15.61
CA ALA A 130 7.34 -1.23 14.87
C ALA A 130 7.06 -2.70 14.54
N VAL A 131 7.09 -3.02 13.26
CA VAL A 131 6.95 -4.37 12.70
C VAL A 131 8.33 -4.79 12.17
N GLY A 132 9.09 -5.49 13.01
CA GLY A 132 10.51 -5.75 12.71
C GLY A 132 11.37 -4.54 13.10
N GLU A 133 12.52 -4.38 12.45
CA GLU A 133 13.49 -3.33 12.77
C GLU A 133 13.21 -2.01 12.02
N ASP A 134 12.66 -2.09 10.79
CA ASP A 134 12.64 -0.95 9.87
C ASP A 134 11.24 -0.47 9.45
N VAL A 135 10.16 -1.13 9.90
CA VAL A 135 8.79 -0.80 9.45
C VAL A 135 7.96 -0.26 10.59
N ASP A 136 7.47 0.97 10.46
CA ASP A 136 6.44 1.53 11.32
C ASP A 136 5.08 1.44 10.62
N TYR A 137 4.09 0.85 11.29
CA TYR A 137 2.75 0.64 10.74
C TYR A 137 1.66 1.18 11.67
N GLY A 138 0.72 1.95 11.12
CA GLY A 138 -0.40 2.50 11.87
C GLY A 138 -1.66 2.65 11.04
N VAL A 139 -2.82 2.41 11.66
CA VAL A 139 -4.13 2.57 11.01
C VAL A 139 -5.11 3.23 11.96
N ILE A 140 -5.84 4.20 11.44
CA ILE A 140 -7.05 4.73 12.09
C ILE A 140 -8.19 4.79 11.08
N GLY A 141 -9.41 4.49 11.52
CA GLY A 141 -10.56 4.62 10.65
C GLY A 141 -11.88 4.68 11.39
N PHE A 142 -12.88 5.22 10.72
CA PHE A 142 -14.23 5.38 11.24
C PHE A 142 -15.24 4.89 10.22
N GLY A 143 -16.28 4.20 10.69
CA GLY A 143 -17.33 3.69 9.83
C GLY A 143 -18.70 3.75 10.48
N VAL A 144 -19.73 3.84 9.64
CA VAL A 144 -21.13 3.79 10.04
C VAL A 144 -21.89 2.86 9.12
N GLN A 145 -22.79 2.06 9.67
CA GLN A 145 -23.73 1.26 8.90
C GLN A 145 -25.15 1.50 9.43
N HIS A 146 -26.11 1.73 8.55
CA HIS A 146 -27.50 2.01 8.93
C HIS A 146 -28.48 1.10 8.19
N GLY A 147 -29.38 0.46 8.94
CA GLY A 147 -30.42 -0.41 8.42
C GLY A 147 -31.58 0.37 7.83
N LEU A 148 -32.00 0.01 6.62
CA LEU A 148 -33.06 0.69 5.88
C LEU A 148 -34.45 0.06 6.04
N ASN A 149 -34.54 -1.18 6.56
CA ASN A 149 -35.82 -1.89 6.73
C ASN A 149 -36.84 -1.09 7.55
N GLN A 150 -36.40 -0.32 8.55
CA GLN A 150 -37.31 0.54 9.34
C GLN A 150 -38.01 1.63 8.51
N TRP A 151 -37.44 2.00 7.35
CA TRP A 151 -37.98 3.01 6.43
C TRP A 151 -38.68 2.38 5.23
N LEU A 152 -38.23 1.20 4.78
CA LEU A 152 -38.74 0.49 3.61
C LEU A 152 -39.87 -0.51 3.94
N GLY A 153 -40.14 -0.73 5.22
CA GLY A 153 -41.13 -1.71 5.69
C GLY A 153 -40.58 -3.13 5.81
N SER A 154 -41.49 -4.10 5.99
CA SER A 154 -41.13 -5.49 6.22
C SER A 154 -40.69 -6.18 4.93
N LEU A 155 -39.39 -6.19 4.67
CA LEU A 155 -38.78 -6.95 3.58
C LEU A 155 -38.34 -8.36 4.07
N PRO A 156 -38.37 -9.39 3.21
CA PRO A 156 -37.88 -10.74 3.54
C PRO A 156 -36.35 -10.85 3.66
N VAL A 157 -35.66 -9.72 3.46
CA VAL A 157 -34.21 -9.51 3.45
C VAL A 157 -33.87 -8.25 4.25
N ASP A 158 -32.65 -8.18 4.76
CA ASP A 158 -32.08 -7.00 5.41
C ASP A 158 -31.38 -6.13 4.36
N VAL A 159 -31.66 -4.84 4.37
CA VAL A 159 -31.05 -3.82 3.50
C VAL A 159 -30.38 -2.77 4.39
N SER A 160 -29.12 -2.45 4.11
CA SER A 160 -28.40 -1.38 4.81
C SER A 160 -27.49 -0.59 3.89
N VAL A 161 -27.13 0.61 4.34
CA VAL A 161 -26.05 1.39 3.75
C VAL A 161 -24.88 1.46 4.72
N GLN A 162 -23.66 1.54 4.20
CA GLN A 162 -22.45 1.66 5.00
C GLN A 162 -21.51 2.70 4.40
N PHE A 163 -20.87 3.48 5.26
CA PHE A 163 -19.79 4.41 4.90
C PHE A 163 -18.58 4.14 5.78
N GLY A 164 -17.39 4.28 5.21
CA GLY A 164 -16.13 4.03 5.91
C GLY A 164 -15.03 4.94 5.42
N PHE A 165 -14.18 5.36 6.35
CA PHE A 165 -12.95 6.09 6.10
C PHE A 165 -11.80 5.40 6.83
N THR A 166 -10.69 5.15 6.14
CA THR A 166 -9.46 4.62 6.71
C THR A 166 -8.30 5.52 6.34
N ASN A 167 -7.46 5.86 7.31
CA ASN A 167 -6.13 6.41 7.11
C ASN A 167 -5.09 5.36 7.51
N LEU A 168 -4.12 5.13 6.63
CA LEU A 168 -2.96 4.28 6.83
C LEU A 168 -1.70 5.15 6.84
N HIS A 169 -0.82 4.83 7.79
CA HIS A 169 0.54 5.31 7.86
C HIS A 169 1.48 4.10 7.82
N LEU A 170 2.45 4.11 6.92
CA LEU A 170 3.50 3.10 6.84
C LEU A 170 4.81 3.79 6.48
N ASP A 171 5.81 3.70 7.37
CA ASP A 171 7.16 4.19 7.09
C ASP A 171 8.10 2.98 7.02
N LEU A 172 8.93 2.93 5.97
CA LEU A 172 10.04 2.00 5.83
C LEU A 172 11.34 2.78 5.99
N MET A 173 12.01 2.60 7.11
CA MET A 173 13.33 3.17 7.35
C MET A 173 14.35 2.49 6.44
N VAL A 174 15.29 3.26 5.90
CA VAL A 174 16.40 2.76 5.10
C VAL A 174 17.69 3.42 5.54
N ASP A 175 18.82 2.78 5.25
CA ASP A 175 20.15 3.31 5.58
C ASP A 175 21.10 3.17 4.38
N GLU A 176 20.75 3.88 3.31
CA GLU A 176 21.51 3.98 2.08
C GLU A 176 22.77 4.82 2.28
N ARG A 177 23.93 4.18 2.08
CA ARG A 177 25.25 4.79 2.23
C ARG A 177 25.93 4.95 0.87
N PRO A 178 26.73 6.01 0.66
CA PRO A 178 27.48 6.15 -0.58
C PRO A 178 28.49 5.02 -0.73
N ILE A 179 28.62 4.49 -1.94
CA ILE A 179 29.70 3.57 -2.30
C ILE A 179 30.92 4.43 -2.63
N VAL A 180 31.99 4.30 -1.84
CA VAL A 180 33.22 5.08 -1.99
C VAL A 180 34.38 4.12 -2.30
N ASP A 181 35.10 4.39 -3.39
CA ASP A 181 36.32 3.70 -3.78
C ASP A 181 37.51 4.67 -3.89
N PHE A 182 38.66 4.19 -4.38
CA PHE A 182 39.87 5.02 -4.53
C PHE A 182 39.70 6.17 -5.53
N ASN A 183 38.66 6.14 -6.38
CA ASN A 183 38.39 7.12 -7.41
C ASN A 183 37.16 7.98 -7.09
N THR A 184 36.69 7.92 -5.84
CA THR A 184 35.48 8.61 -5.38
C THR A 184 35.78 9.51 -4.19
N GLU A 185 35.53 10.80 -4.34
CA GLU A 185 35.53 11.75 -3.22
C GLU A 185 34.18 11.72 -2.48
N ASN A 186 34.18 11.66 -1.14
CA ASN A 186 32.98 11.86 -0.34
C ASN A 186 33.17 13.04 0.62
N PRO A 187 32.53 14.20 0.36
CA PRO A 187 32.64 15.37 1.25
C PRO A 187 31.68 15.31 2.45
N TYR A 188 30.78 14.32 2.52
CA TYR A 188 29.72 14.25 3.54
C TYR A 188 30.10 13.33 4.71
N PRO A 189 29.90 13.75 5.97
CA PRO A 189 30.09 12.88 7.13
C PRO A 189 28.99 11.81 7.20
N ASP A 190 29.26 10.68 7.89
CA ASP A 190 28.30 9.58 8.01
C ASP A 190 26.93 9.98 8.57
N SER A 191 26.87 10.97 9.46
CA SER A 191 25.63 11.47 10.04
C SER A 191 24.70 12.15 9.01
N PHE A 192 25.22 12.55 7.85
CA PHE A 192 24.46 13.22 6.80
C PHE A 192 23.44 12.30 6.12
N TRP A 193 23.68 10.99 6.17
CA TRP A 193 22.86 9.94 5.53
C TRP A 193 21.86 9.29 6.49
N GLN A 194 21.73 9.77 7.73
CA GLN A 194 20.82 9.21 8.72
C GLN A 194 19.37 9.68 8.51
N ASN A 195 18.40 8.94 9.07
CA ASN A 195 16.95 9.24 9.06
C ASN A 195 16.30 9.20 7.67
N GLN A 196 16.80 8.36 6.77
CA GLN A 196 16.13 8.11 5.50
C GLN A 196 14.92 7.20 5.71
N ALA A 197 13.82 7.48 5.02
CA ALA A 197 12.63 6.63 5.07
C ALA A 197 11.75 6.78 3.84
N PHE A 198 11.22 5.67 3.34
CA PHE A 198 10.09 5.67 2.42
C PHE A 198 8.78 5.78 3.22
N LYS A 199 8.10 6.90 3.09
CA LYS A 199 6.84 7.20 3.79
C LYS A 199 5.66 6.98 2.88
N PHE A 200 4.74 6.13 3.31
CA PHE A 200 3.51 5.77 2.61
C PHE A 200 2.32 6.18 3.46
N GLN A 201 1.55 7.15 2.96
CA GLN A 201 0.33 7.60 3.62
C GLN A 201 -0.86 7.40 2.69
N SER A 202 -1.92 6.73 3.15
CA SER A 202 -3.11 6.46 2.33
C SER A 202 -4.39 6.86 3.02
N ASN A 203 -5.24 7.62 2.32
CA ASN A 203 -6.60 7.92 2.73
C ASN A 203 -7.56 7.14 1.82
N ALA A 204 -8.48 6.39 2.42
CA ALA A 204 -9.41 5.52 1.71
C ALA A 204 -10.85 5.76 2.18
N TYR A 205 -11.77 5.86 1.23
CA TYR A 205 -13.20 6.09 1.47
C TYR A 205 -14.03 5.02 0.76
N THR A 206 -15.08 4.53 1.41
CA THR A 206 -16.04 3.61 0.80
C THR A 206 -17.47 3.92 1.19
N ALA A 207 -18.39 3.68 0.26
CA ALA A 207 -19.82 3.73 0.46
C ALA A 207 -20.46 2.48 -0.16
N ASN A 208 -21.30 1.77 0.58
CA ASN A 208 -21.86 0.49 0.17
C ASN A 208 -23.38 0.44 0.36
N LEU A 209 -24.09 -0.12 -0.61
CA LEU A 209 -25.45 -0.63 -0.46
C LEU A 209 -25.37 -2.14 -0.28
N ILE A 210 -25.92 -2.63 0.82
CA ILE A 210 -25.81 -4.02 1.26
C ILE A 210 -27.20 -4.62 1.31
N VAL A 211 -27.37 -5.79 0.72
CA VAL A 211 -28.57 -6.61 0.86
C VAL A 211 -28.17 -8.01 1.28
N GLY A 212 -28.96 -8.63 2.16
CA GLY A 212 -28.69 -9.98 2.56
C GLY A 212 -29.70 -10.52 3.54
N LYS A 213 -29.35 -11.61 4.18
CA LYS A 213 -30.17 -12.20 5.23
C LYS A 213 -29.33 -12.54 6.43
N GLN A 214 -29.75 -12.02 7.57
CA GLN A 214 -29.24 -12.45 8.85
C GLN A 214 -30.04 -13.65 9.38
N LEU A 215 -29.35 -14.75 9.68
CA LEU A 215 -29.90 -15.89 10.42
C LEU A 215 -29.17 -16.06 11.76
N PRO A 216 -29.66 -16.90 12.69
CA PRO A 216 -29.06 -17.01 14.03
C PRO A 216 -27.58 -17.44 14.03
N ILE A 217 -27.21 -18.40 13.17
CA ILE A 217 -25.87 -18.97 13.11
C ILE A 217 -25.04 -18.36 11.97
N PHE A 218 -25.65 -18.10 10.81
CA PHE A 218 -24.93 -17.57 9.66
C PHE A 218 -25.60 -16.31 9.10
N SER A 219 -24.81 -15.51 8.39
CA SER A 219 -25.26 -14.33 7.67
C SER A 219 -24.70 -14.43 6.27
N VAL A 220 -25.51 -14.13 5.27
CA VAL A 220 -25.07 -14.04 3.88
C VAL A 220 -25.52 -12.69 3.33
N TYR A 221 -24.65 -12.05 2.58
CA TYR A 221 -24.91 -10.73 2.03
C TYR A 221 -24.14 -10.53 0.73
N GLY A 222 -24.62 -9.57 -0.04
CA GLY A 222 -23.90 -9.03 -1.17
C GLY A 222 -24.35 -7.60 -1.41
N GLY A 223 -23.77 -6.97 -2.42
CA GLY A 223 -24.11 -5.60 -2.73
C GLY A 223 -23.15 -4.96 -3.70
N VAL A 224 -23.31 -3.65 -3.81
CA VAL A 224 -22.51 -2.78 -4.66
C VAL A 224 -22.09 -1.56 -3.88
N GLY A 225 -21.00 -0.95 -4.30
CA GLY A 225 -20.50 0.25 -3.65
C GLY A 225 -19.60 1.06 -4.56
N PHE A 226 -19.21 2.18 -3.98
CA PHE A 226 -18.18 3.06 -4.51
C PHE A 226 -17.04 3.11 -3.51
N GLN A 227 -15.83 3.28 -4.03
CA GLN A 227 -14.65 3.49 -3.22
C GLN A 227 -13.69 4.45 -3.90
N ASP A 228 -12.87 5.10 -3.09
CA ASP A 228 -11.77 5.91 -3.56
C ASP A 228 -10.59 5.79 -2.60
N SER A 229 -9.40 6.10 -3.10
CA SER A 229 -8.23 6.23 -2.25
C SER A 229 -7.20 7.18 -2.86
N LYS A 230 -6.45 7.85 -2.00
CA LYS A 230 -5.31 8.67 -2.38
C LYS A 230 -4.12 8.23 -1.52
N THR A 231 -3.05 7.82 -2.17
CA THR A 231 -1.82 7.38 -1.52
C THR A 231 -0.69 8.33 -1.90
N THR A 232 0.04 8.84 -0.92
CA THR A 232 1.26 9.61 -1.12
C THR A 232 2.45 8.74 -0.77
N LEU A 233 3.44 8.70 -1.66
CA LEU A 233 4.73 8.06 -1.43
C LEU A 233 5.81 9.15 -1.43
N LYS A 234 6.57 9.22 -0.33
CA LYS A 234 7.73 10.09 -0.21
C LYS A 234 8.98 9.30 0.12
N ALA A 235 10.11 9.67 -0.45
CA ALA A 235 11.42 9.23 0.05
C ALA A 235 11.97 10.39 0.87
N ALA A 236 11.94 10.32 2.19
CA ALA A 236 12.40 11.39 3.08
C ALA A 236 13.87 11.19 3.42
N GLY A 237 14.64 12.28 3.49
CA GLY A 237 16.06 12.28 3.84
C GLY A 237 16.99 12.54 2.65
N ASN A 238 18.30 12.43 2.89
CA ASN A 238 19.32 12.64 1.88
C ASN A 238 19.78 11.30 1.31
N TYR A 239 19.71 11.10 0.01
CA TYR A 239 20.13 9.87 -0.66
C TYR A 239 21.42 10.10 -1.45
N PRO A 240 22.43 9.23 -1.32
CA PRO A 240 23.69 9.40 -2.02
C PRO A 240 23.54 9.12 -3.50
N ILE A 241 24.09 10.00 -4.33
CA ILE A 241 24.24 9.80 -5.77
C ILE A 241 25.71 10.01 -6.16
N LEU A 242 26.11 9.45 -7.29
CA LEU A 242 27.46 9.62 -7.82
C LEU A 242 27.43 10.58 -9.01
N VAL A 243 28.33 11.56 -9.01
CA VAL A 243 28.49 12.55 -10.07
C VAL A 243 29.94 12.62 -10.54
N PRO A 244 30.21 13.06 -11.78
CA PRO A 244 31.57 13.33 -12.24
C PRO A 244 32.15 14.55 -11.49
N VAL A 245 33.45 14.54 -11.22
CA VAL A 245 34.16 15.75 -10.77
C VAL A 245 34.26 16.74 -11.94
N ASP A 246 34.04 18.03 -11.66
CA ASP A 246 34.21 19.09 -12.66
C ASP A 246 35.68 19.17 -13.10
N MET A 247 35.93 19.39 -14.40
CA MET A 247 37.27 19.58 -14.96
C MET A 247 38.08 20.65 -14.21
N ASN A 248 37.41 21.67 -13.66
CA ASN A 248 38.06 22.76 -12.93
C ASN A 248 38.45 22.40 -11.49
N GLU A 249 37.89 21.32 -10.94
CA GLU A 249 38.16 20.80 -9.58
C GLU A 249 39.09 19.57 -9.60
N LEU A 250 39.52 19.14 -10.80
CA LEU A 250 40.27 17.91 -10.99
C LEU A 250 41.76 18.08 -10.58
N GLU A 251 42.15 17.46 -9.48
CA GLU A 251 43.55 17.40 -9.05
C GLU A 251 44.33 16.29 -9.79
N PRO A 252 45.61 16.49 -10.15
CA PRO A 252 46.41 15.45 -10.80
C PRO A 252 46.53 14.18 -9.96
N GLY A 253 45.97 13.07 -10.47
CA GLY A 253 45.91 11.80 -9.75
C GLY A 253 44.82 11.72 -8.66
N GLY A 254 43.95 12.72 -8.60
CA GLY A 254 42.77 12.76 -7.73
C GLY A 254 41.60 11.93 -8.26
N PRO A 255 40.54 11.77 -7.46
CA PRO A 255 39.34 11.05 -7.84
C PRO A 255 38.61 11.76 -9.00
N THR A 256 38.03 10.97 -9.90
CA THR A 256 37.22 11.49 -11.03
C THR A 256 35.72 11.48 -10.74
N LYS A 257 35.31 10.90 -9.61
CA LYS A 257 33.91 10.81 -9.17
C LYS A 257 33.76 11.45 -7.79
N LYS A 258 32.57 11.97 -7.52
CA LYS A 258 32.23 12.61 -6.24
C LYS A 258 30.85 12.17 -5.80
N VAL A 259 30.70 11.92 -4.51
CA VAL A 259 29.40 11.72 -3.88
C VAL A 259 28.69 13.07 -3.83
N ASP A 260 27.45 13.09 -4.31
CA ASP A 260 26.50 14.16 -4.11
C ASP A 260 25.24 13.62 -3.42
N ALA A 261 24.32 14.49 -3.05
CA ALA A 261 23.11 14.13 -2.35
C ALA A 261 21.88 14.66 -3.07
N ILE A 262 20.85 13.81 -3.14
CA ILE A 262 19.50 14.24 -3.50
C ILE A 262 18.62 14.19 -2.25
N THR A 263 18.05 15.33 -1.88
CA THR A 263 17.14 15.45 -0.74
C THR A 263 15.71 15.24 -1.21
N ASP A 264 14.98 14.41 -0.47
CA ASP A 264 13.58 14.09 -0.69
C ASP A 264 13.22 13.73 -2.15
N PRO A 265 13.93 12.77 -2.79
CA PRO A 265 13.89 12.58 -4.25
C PRO A 265 12.55 12.11 -4.82
N ILE A 266 11.65 11.60 -3.97
CA ILE A 266 10.35 11.08 -4.38
C ILE A 266 9.27 11.83 -3.60
N ASP A 267 8.31 12.40 -4.32
CA ASP A 267 7.03 12.87 -3.79
C ASP A 267 5.96 12.65 -4.86
N ILE A 268 5.29 11.50 -4.79
CA ILE A 268 4.29 11.10 -5.77
C ILE A 268 2.94 10.87 -5.12
N GLU A 269 1.89 11.31 -5.81
CA GLU A 269 0.51 11.05 -5.44
C GLU A 269 -0.11 10.02 -6.40
N LEU A 270 -0.65 8.95 -5.83
CA LEU A 270 -1.31 7.87 -6.54
C LEU A 270 -2.79 7.85 -6.18
N ILE A 271 -3.65 8.07 -7.18
CA ILE A 271 -5.10 7.95 -7.04
C ILE A 271 -5.48 6.48 -7.27
N GLY A 272 -6.30 5.92 -6.38
CA GLY A 272 -6.76 4.55 -6.48
C GLY A 272 -7.61 4.32 -7.72
N GLY A 273 -7.28 3.27 -8.46
CA GLY A 273 -8.02 2.86 -9.67
C GLY A 273 -9.31 2.09 -9.38
N ASN A 274 -9.57 1.68 -8.14
CA ASN A 274 -10.86 1.09 -7.79
C ASN A 274 -11.89 2.19 -7.57
N LYS A 275 -13.01 2.14 -8.30
CA LYS A 275 -14.08 3.16 -8.20
C LYS A 275 -15.43 2.55 -7.86
N VAL A 276 -15.88 1.59 -8.66
CA VAL A 276 -17.10 0.82 -8.41
C VAL A 276 -16.71 -0.60 -8.05
N HIS A 277 -17.45 -1.21 -7.14
CA HIS A 277 -17.24 -2.60 -6.78
C HIS A 277 -18.55 -3.31 -6.47
N ALA A 278 -18.53 -4.62 -6.66
CA ALA A 278 -19.55 -5.52 -6.17
C ALA A 278 -18.91 -6.48 -5.17
N PHE A 279 -19.68 -6.94 -4.19
CA PHE A 279 -19.15 -7.84 -3.18
C PHE A 279 -20.18 -8.90 -2.79
N VAL A 280 -19.66 -10.02 -2.31
CA VAL A 280 -20.41 -11.07 -1.63
C VAL A 280 -19.65 -11.49 -0.39
N GLY A 281 -20.36 -11.77 0.68
CA GLY A 281 -19.74 -12.14 1.93
C GLY A 281 -20.65 -12.98 2.80
N GLY A 282 -20.01 -13.60 3.77
CA GLY A 282 -20.67 -14.47 4.71
C GLY A 282 -20.01 -14.40 6.07
N ARG A 283 -20.81 -14.70 7.09
CA ARG A 283 -20.35 -14.78 8.47
C ARG A 283 -20.96 -15.99 9.14
N ILE A 284 -20.17 -16.71 9.91
CA ILE A 284 -20.59 -17.79 10.79
C ILE A 284 -20.34 -17.37 12.24
N ARG A 285 -21.32 -17.61 13.11
CA ARG A 285 -21.24 -17.40 14.55
C ARG A 285 -21.18 -18.74 15.27
N LEU A 286 -20.14 -18.90 16.08
CA LEU A 286 -19.90 -20.04 16.95
C LEU A 286 -19.98 -19.54 18.39
N ALA A 287 -21.21 -19.47 18.93
CA ALA A 287 -21.51 -18.80 20.20
C ALA A 287 -21.07 -17.33 20.23
N VAL A 288 -19.99 -17.03 20.97
CA VAL A 288 -19.38 -15.69 21.08
C VAL A 288 -18.32 -15.43 20.03
N PHE A 289 -17.80 -16.47 19.37
CA PHE A 289 -16.82 -16.33 18.29
C PHE A 289 -17.52 -16.15 16.95
N ALA A 290 -16.91 -15.41 16.04
CA ALA A 290 -17.39 -15.26 14.68
C ALA A 290 -16.25 -15.30 13.68
N ILE A 291 -16.51 -15.92 12.53
CA ILE A 291 -15.61 -15.96 11.38
C ILE A 291 -16.36 -15.33 10.20
N SER A 292 -15.69 -14.49 9.44
CA SER A 292 -16.24 -13.80 8.27
C SER A 292 -15.33 -13.97 7.06
N PHE A 293 -15.96 -14.11 5.90
CA PHE A 293 -15.31 -14.06 4.61
C PHE A 293 -16.02 -13.02 3.73
N ASN A 294 -15.25 -12.26 2.96
CA ASN A 294 -15.79 -11.35 1.95
C ASN A 294 -14.94 -11.40 0.69
N TYR A 295 -15.59 -11.47 -0.46
CA TYR A 295 -14.97 -11.30 -1.77
C TYR A 295 -15.50 -10.02 -2.41
N THR A 296 -14.59 -9.17 -2.86
CA THR A 296 -14.91 -7.93 -3.58
C THR A 296 -14.35 -8.01 -4.99
N ARG A 297 -15.20 -7.77 -5.98
CA ARG A 297 -14.85 -7.60 -7.39
C ARG A 297 -14.73 -6.11 -7.70
N SER A 298 -13.56 -5.68 -8.13
CA SER A 298 -13.28 -4.32 -8.64
C SER A 298 -12.12 -4.39 -9.64
N THR A 299 -11.43 -3.28 -9.90
CA THR A 299 -10.19 -3.27 -10.70
C THR A 299 -9.15 -4.21 -10.07
N TYR A 300 -8.99 -4.11 -8.75
CA TYR A 300 -8.25 -5.08 -7.94
C TYR A 300 -9.28 -5.88 -7.14
N ASN A 301 -9.28 -7.19 -7.34
CA ASN A 301 -10.14 -8.08 -6.56
C ASN A 301 -9.55 -8.24 -5.17
N SER A 302 -10.39 -8.42 -4.16
CA SER A 302 -9.90 -8.67 -2.81
C SER A 302 -10.65 -9.78 -2.10
N TYR A 303 -9.89 -10.51 -1.29
CA TYR A 303 -10.39 -11.55 -0.39
C TYR A 303 -10.11 -11.12 1.03
N THR A 304 -11.13 -11.06 1.86
CA THR A 304 -10.99 -10.75 3.28
C THR A 304 -11.37 -11.98 4.09
N LEU A 305 -10.50 -12.33 5.03
CA LEU A 305 -10.81 -13.24 6.13
C LEU A 305 -10.78 -12.44 7.44
N GLY A 306 -11.73 -12.71 8.33
CA GLY A 306 -11.76 -12.09 9.63
C GLY A 306 -12.27 -13.04 10.70
N ALA A 307 -11.75 -12.89 11.91
CA ALA A 307 -12.17 -13.64 13.08
C ALA A 307 -12.23 -12.72 14.30
N GLY A 308 -13.16 -12.99 15.20
CA GLY A 308 -13.36 -12.10 16.34
C GLY A 308 -14.37 -12.60 17.35
N ILE A 309 -14.59 -11.76 18.37
CA ILE A 309 -15.62 -11.95 19.38
C ILE A 309 -16.78 -11.03 19.05
N SER A 310 -17.99 -11.56 19.14
CA SER A 310 -19.18 -10.78 18.90
C SER A 310 -20.35 -11.17 19.76
N PHE A 311 -20.98 -10.13 20.26
CA PHE A 311 -22.21 -10.18 21.04
C PHE A 311 -23.30 -9.40 20.30
N ARG A 312 -24.56 -9.79 20.46
CA ARG A 312 -25.69 -9.12 19.82
C ARG A 312 -26.86 -9.00 20.75
#